data_AF-A0A9P6WHX8-F1
#
_entry.id   AF-A0A9P6WHX8-F1
#
_cell.length_a   1.000
_cell.length_b   1.000
_cell.length_c   1.000
_cell.angle_alpha   90.00
_cell.angle_beta   90.00
_cell.angle_gamma   90.00
#
_symmetry.space_group_name_H-M   'P 1'
#
loop_
_entity.id
_entity.type
_entity.pdbx_description
1 polymer ?
#
loop_
_entity_poly.entity_id
_entity_poly.type
_entity_poly.pdbx_seq_one_letter_code
_entity_poly.pdbx_strand_id
1 'polypeptide(L)'
;MHSYLTGLIEGDGNIYIPLNKEKKGCPSISISFPTKDLPLFLLIQKEINYGNIYKIKGKNAYEYVIGKLDGIVLVISYINDLKVIIAYSSISHLGVCILGIFANNLLGIIGSLVLCLAHGFVSPALFILMGGVLYDRYHNRVLLYYQGLTQFMPLFAVYLVFFSFSNTGTPLTYNFIGEFLCITGAIIKHPIIGVLTASSVLLSACYQMKLTNKLTSGTFSKYLHITHDLLYREHFILFFLALPTLVLGIVPNFISNILYLSSNALIYSVVI
;
A
#
# COMPACT_ATOMS: atom_id res chain seq x y z
N MET A 1 -13.12 -20.73 -18.42
CA MET A 1 -13.39 -21.03 -16.99
C MET A 1 -12.41 -20.24 -16.15
N HIS A 2 -12.95 -19.39 -15.29
CA HIS A 2 -12.24 -18.50 -14.38
C HIS A 2 -11.62 -19.24 -13.19
N SER A 3 -10.35 -18.96 -12.92
CA SER A 3 -9.78 -18.89 -11.57
C SER A 3 -8.42 -18.21 -11.69
N TYR A 4 -8.47 -16.89 -11.59
CA TYR A 4 -7.33 -16.00 -11.59
C TYR A 4 -6.55 -16.14 -10.29
N LEU A 5 -5.23 -16.25 -10.42
CA LEU A 5 -4.12 -15.66 -9.64
C LEU A 5 -4.31 -15.15 -8.18
N THR A 6 -5.34 -15.59 -7.45
CA THR A 6 -5.49 -15.40 -6.00
C THR A 6 -4.47 -16.24 -5.21
N GLY A 7 -3.83 -17.20 -5.87
CA GLY A 7 -3.03 -18.24 -5.24
C GLY A 7 -1.52 -18.02 -5.16
N LEU A 8 -0.96 -16.81 -5.19
CA LEU A 8 0.48 -16.68 -4.87
C LEU A 8 0.75 -16.69 -3.35
N ILE A 9 -0.32 -16.54 -2.55
CA ILE A 9 -0.33 -16.85 -1.11
C ILE A 9 -1.47 -17.85 -0.76
N GLU A 10 -2.48 -18.06 -1.61
CA GLU A 10 -3.51 -19.11 -1.42
C GLU A 10 -3.30 -20.39 -2.26
N GLY A 11 -2.30 -20.46 -3.13
CA GLY A 11 -2.13 -21.58 -4.06
C GLY A 11 -1.19 -22.61 -3.49
N ASP A 12 -1.73 -23.77 -3.08
CA ASP A 12 -1.05 -25.05 -2.84
C ASP A 12 0.46 -24.94 -2.51
N GLY A 13 0.76 -24.06 -1.55
CA GLY A 13 2.10 -23.78 -1.08
C GLY A 13 2.27 -24.56 0.20
N ASN A 14 2.99 -25.67 0.14
CA ASN A 14 3.21 -26.48 1.32
C ASN A 14 4.36 -25.85 2.11
N ILE A 15 4.05 -25.35 3.30
CA ILE A 15 5.07 -24.98 4.28
C ILE A 15 5.44 -26.26 5.03
N TYR A 16 6.60 -26.83 4.72
CA TYR A 16 7.11 -27.98 5.44
C TYR A 16 7.81 -27.50 6.72
N ILE A 17 7.08 -27.56 7.83
CA ILE A 17 7.62 -27.40 9.18
C ILE A 17 8.03 -28.79 9.68
N PRO A 18 9.32 -29.07 9.94
CA PRO A 18 9.73 -30.37 10.45
C PRO A 18 9.12 -30.61 11.85
N LEU A 19 8.25 -31.62 11.97
CA LEU A 19 7.54 -31.96 13.21
C LEU A 19 8.45 -32.51 14.32
N ASN A 20 9.69 -32.91 14.02
CA ASN A 20 10.64 -33.48 14.99
C ASN A 20 11.98 -32.73 14.98
N LYS A 21 12.44 -32.29 16.16
CA LYS A 21 13.77 -31.68 16.38
C LYS A 21 14.95 -32.59 15.97
N GLU A 22 14.70 -33.89 15.77
CA GLU A 22 15.74 -34.89 15.47
C GLU A 22 15.90 -35.21 13.97
N LYS A 23 14.97 -34.80 13.10
CA LYS A 23 15.19 -34.86 11.64
C LYS A 23 15.77 -33.53 11.19
N LYS A 24 17.02 -33.55 10.69
CA LYS A 24 17.70 -32.43 10.01
C LYS A 24 16.98 -32.04 8.70
N GLY A 25 15.76 -31.50 8.80
CA GLY A 25 15.08 -30.82 7.71
C GLY A 25 15.15 -29.33 8.00
N CYS A 26 15.77 -28.54 7.11
CA CYS A 26 15.62 -27.10 7.22
C CYS A 26 14.16 -26.74 6.89
N PRO A 27 13.54 -25.75 7.57
CA PRO A 27 12.21 -25.28 7.19
C PRO A 27 12.24 -24.90 5.71
N SER A 28 11.33 -25.48 4.93
CA SER A 28 11.30 -25.25 3.48
C SER A 28 9.91 -24.86 3.03
N ILE A 29 9.89 -23.88 2.12
CA ILE A 29 8.68 -23.46 1.43
C ILE A 29 8.80 -24.00 0.01
N SER A 30 7.81 -24.77 -0.42
CA SER A 30 7.62 -25.08 -1.82
C SER A 30 6.41 -24.34 -2.37
N ILE A 31 6.63 -23.58 -3.45
CA ILE A 31 5.59 -22.84 -4.14
C ILE A 31 5.37 -23.53 -5.47
N SER A 32 4.18 -24.09 -5.67
CA SER A 32 3.80 -24.67 -6.95
C SER A 32 3.16 -23.59 -7.83
N PHE A 33 3.61 -23.45 -9.07
CA PHE A 33 3.14 -22.41 -9.99
C PHE A 33 3.02 -22.94 -11.43
N PRO A 34 2.07 -22.41 -12.23
CA PRO A 34 1.87 -22.87 -13.60
C PRO A 34 3.01 -22.41 -14.53
N THR A 35 3.22 -23.14 -15.62
CA THR A 35 4.28 -22.87 -16.63
C THR A 35 4.32 -21.42 -17.15
N LYS A 36 3.19 -20.72 -17.20
CA LYS A 36 3.10 -19.29 -17.59
C LYS A 36 3.89 -18.34 -16.67
N ASP A 37 4.03 -18.68 -15.39
CA ASP A 37 4.65 -17.83 -14.38
C ASP A 37 6.16 -18.13 -14.21
N LEU A 38 6.70 -19.08 -14.99
CA LEU A 38 8.13 -19.42 -15.02
C LEU A 38 9.06 -18.21 -15.24
N PRO A 39 8.76 -17.25 -16.14
CA PRO A 39 9.61 -16.08 -16.31
C PRO A 39 9.75 -15.24 -15.04
N LEU A 40 8.68 -15.16 -14.21
CA LEU A 40 8.71 -14.43 -12.95
C LEU A 40 9.61 -15.15 -11.93
N PHE A 41 9.43 -16.46 -11.76
CA PHE A 41 10.23 -17.22 -10.79
C PHE A 41 11.72 -17.26 -11.17
N LEU A 42 12.04 -17.20 -12.47
CA LEU A 42 13.42 -17.04 -12.92
C LEU A 42 13.99 -15.64 -12.60
N LEU A 43 13.19 -14.58 -12.70
CA LEU A 43 13.60 -13.25 -12.25
C LEU A 43 13.80 -13.20 -10.74
N ILE A 44 12.86 -13.74 -9.97
CA ILE A 44 12.94 -13.85 -8.51
C ILE A 44 14.19 -14.65 -8.12
N GLN A 45 14.44 -15.80 -8.75
CA GLN A 45 15.63 -16.61 -8.49
C GLN A 45 16.93 -15.83 -8.79
N LYS A 46 16.93 -15.04 -9.87
CA LYS A 46 18.08 -14.22 -10.26
C LYS A 46 18.32 -13.03 -9.32
N GLU A 47 17.27 -12.41 -8.79
CA GLU A 47 17.40 -11.30 -7.84
C GLU A 47 17.75 -11.77 -6.42
N ILE A 48 17.25 -12.95 -6.03
CA ILE A 48 17.41 -13.48 -4.68
C ILE A 48 18.66 -14.37 -4.56
N ASN A 49 19.14 -14.98 -5.66
CA ASN A 49 20.24 -15.97 -5.67
C ASN A 49 20.01 -17.20 -4.74
N TYR A 50 18.77 -17.43 -4.31
CA TYR A 50 18.36 -18.60 -3.52
C TYR A 50 17.17 -19.29 -4.17
N GLY A 51 17.05 -20.60 -3.94
CA GLY A 51 15.91 -21.40 -4.40
C GLY A 51 16.18 -22.14 -5.72
N ASN A 52 15.59 -23.34 -5.85
CA ASN A 52 15.69 -24.16 -7.06
C ASN A 52 14.29 -24.35 -7.67
N ILE A 53 14.20 -24.27 -9.00
CA ILE A 53 12.97 -24.49 -9.75
C ILE A 53 12.99 -25.91 -10.35
N TYR A 54 11.97 -26.71 -10.05
CA TYR A 54 11.80 -28.06 -10.57
C TYR A 54 10.53 -28.15 -11.42
N LYS A 55 10.55 -28.92 -12.51
CA LYS A 55 9.35 -29.21 -13.29
C LYS A 55 8.60 -30.40 -12.68
N ILE A 56 7.32 -30.23 -12.38
CA ILE A 56 6.50 -31.32 -11.84
C ILE A 56 6.19 -32.31 -12.98
N LYS A 57 6.56 -33.58 -12.82
CA LYS A 57 6.30 -34.61 -13.84
C LYS A 57 4.79 -34.82 -14.02
N GLY A 58 4.32 -34.75 -15.26
CA GLY A 58 2.91 -35.02 -15.62
C GLY A 58 1.93 -33.86 -15.41
N LYS A 59 2.38 -32.68 -14.98
CA LYS A 59 1.56 -31.47 -14.85
C LYS A 59 2.23 -30.28 -15.56
N ASN A 60 1.45 -29.33 -16.07
CA ASN A 60 1.96 -28.08 -16.65
C ASN A 60 2.33 -27.05 -15.57
N ALA A 61 3.10 -27.49 -14.58
CA ALA A 61 3.47 -26.72 -13.41
C ALA A 61 4.94 -26.94 -13.01
N TYR A 62 5.51 -25.94 -12.35
CA TYR A 62 6.83 -25.95 -11.74
C TYR A 62 6.69 -25.78 -10.23
N GLU A 63 7.72 -26.20 -9.50
CA GLU A 63 7.82 -26.07 -8.05
C GLU A 63 9.09 -25.29 -7.72
N TYR A 64 8.96 -24.21 -6.95
CA TYR A 64 10.08 -23.44 -6.43
C TYR A 64 10.32 -23.82 -4.97
N VAL A 65 11.46 -24.44 -4.68
CA VAL A 65 11.80 -24.92 -3.34
C VAL A 65 12.88 -24.05 -2.72
N ILE A 66 12.61 -23.55 -1.52
CA ILE A 66 13.53 -22.71 -0.73
C ILE A 66 13.72 -23.37 0.63
N GLY A 67 14.96 -23.70 0.99
CA GLY A 67 15.26 -24.41 2.25
C GLY A 67 15.97 -23.57 3.33
N LYS A 68 16.15 -22.26 3.14
CA LYS A 68 16.84 -21.38 4.11
C LYS A 68 15.91 -20.29 4.60
N LEU A 69 15.93 -20.02 5.92
CA LEU A 69 15.12 -18.97 6.56
C LEU A 69 15.34 -17.59 5.92
N ASP A 70 16.60 -17.22 5.65
CA ASP A 70 16.91 -15.94 5.01
C ASP A 70 16.26 -15.82 3.62
N GLY A 71 16.30 -16.90 2.83
CA GLY A 71 15.68 -16.97 1.51
C GLY A 71 14.15 -16.94 1.56
N ILE A 72 13.55 -17.51 2.61
CA ILE A 72 12.10 -17.47 2.83
C ILE A 72 11.63 -16.04 3.10
N VAL A 73 12.30 -15.32 4.01
CA VAL A 73 11.98 -13.91 4.31
C VAL A 73 12.17 -13.04 3.07
N LEU A 74 13.23 -13.30 2.29
CA LEU A 74 13.51 -12.61 1.04
C LEU A 74 12.38 -12.82 0.02
N VAL A 75 11.98 -14.07 -0.24
CA VAL A 75 10.92 -14.36 -1.23
C VAL A 75 9.58 -13.76 -0.82
N ILE A 76 9.22 -13.84 0.46
CA ILE A 76 8.01 -13.20 0.98
C ILE A 76 8.08 -11.68 0.78
N SER A 77 9.25 -11.06 1.00
CA SER A 77 9.48 -9.63 0.78
C SER A 77 9.47 -9.23 -0.70
N TYR A 78 9.69 -10.17 -1.62
CA TYR A 78 9.65 -9.95 -3.07
C TYR A 78 8.24 -10.12 -3.66
N ILE A 79 7.40 -10.97 -3.06
CA ILE A 79 5.99 -11.11 -3.44
C ILE A 79 5.19 -9.98 -2.79
N ASN A 80 5.47 -8.76 -3.23
CA ASN A 80 4.73 -7.58 -2.79
C ASN A 80 3.42 -7.48 -3.57
N ASP A 81 2.32 -7.75 -2.87
CA ASP A 81 0.98 -7.51 -3.38
C ASP A 81 0.59 -6.03 -3.28
N LEU A 82 0.09 -5.46 -4.37
CA LEU A 82 -0.32 -4.06 -4.44
C LEU A 82 -1.34 -3.68 -3.35
N LYS A 83 -2.35 -4.53 -3.11
CA LYS A 83 -3.36 -4.29 -2.07
C LYS A 83 -2.75 -4.27 -0.66
N VAL A 84 -1.79 -5.15 -0.41
CA VAL A 84 -1.13 -5.29 0.89
C VAL A 84 -0.27 -4.06 1.19
N ILE A 85 0.49 -3.57 0.20
CA ILE A 85 1.29 -2.35 0.34
C ILE A 85 0.40 -1.16 0.71
N ILE A 86 -0.74 -1.00 0.04
CA ILE A 86 -1.69 0.09 0.33
C ILE A 86 -2.34 -0.08 1.71
N ALA A 87 -2.66 -1.32 2.11
CA ALA A 87 -3.19 -1.59 3.44
C ALA A 87 -2.20 -1.21 4.56
N TYR A 88 -0.91 -1.53 4.39
CA TYR A 88 0.13 -1.12 5.33
C TYR A 88 0.30 0.41 5.37
N SER A 89 0.15 1.08 4.22
CA SER A 89 0.11 2.53 4.17
C SER A 89 -1.02 3.10 5.04
N SER A 90 -2.24 2.55 4.93
CA SER A 90 -3.38 2.94 5.79
C SER A 90 -3.10 2.75 7.28
N ILE A 91 -2.47 1.64 7.67
CA ILE A 91 -2.10 1.40 9.07
C ILE A 91 -1.13 2.48 9.58
N SER A 92 -0.19 2.94 8.74
CA SER A 92 0.76 3.99 9.14
C SER A 92 0.08 5.33 9.43
N HIS A 93 -0.86 5.76 8.57
CA HIS A 93 -1.62 7.00 8.78
C HIS A 93 -2.50 6.93 10.02
N LEU A 94 -3.18 5.80 10.24
CA LEU A 94 -3.99 5.60 11.44
C LEU A 94 -3.14 5.55 12.72
N GLY A 95 -1.90 5.06 12.64
CA GLY A 95 -0.95 5.15 13.74
C GLY A 95 -0.68 6.60 14.18
N VAL A 96 -0.58 7.53 13.21
CA VAL A 96 -0.45 8.96 13.49
C VAL A 96 -1.74 9.54 14.09
N CYS A 97 -2.92 9.14 13.60
CA CYS A 97 -4.20 9.52 14.21
C CYS A 97 -4.30 9.08 15.68
N ILE A 98 -3.98 7.82 15.96
CA ILE A 98 -4.07 7.27 17.32
C ILE A 98 -3.17 8.08 18.26
N LEU A 99 -1.95 8.39 17.82
CA LEU A 99 -1.00 9.17 18.59
C LEU A 99 -1.47 10.61 18.82
N GLY A 100 -2.11 11.23 17.83
CA GLY A 100 -2.73 12.56 17.96
C GLY A 100 -3.85 12.60 18.99
N ILE A 101 -4.73 11.59 19.02
CA ILE A 101 -5.78 11.46 20.04
C ILE A 101 -5.17 11.30 21.44
N PHE A 102 -4.16 10.43 21.58
CA PHE A 102 -3.50 10.18 22.86
C PHE A 102 -2.64 11.35 23.37
N ALA A 103 -2.31 12.34 22.52
CA ALA A 103 -1.69 13.57 22.97
C ALA A 103 -2.62 14.40 23.90
N ASN A 104 -3.93 14.12 23.89
CA ASN A 104 -4.98 14.74 24.70
C ASN A 104 -4.89 16.28 24.70
N ASN A 105 -4.70 16.85 23.52
CA ASN A 105 -4.72 18.28 23.29
C ASN A 105 -5.60 18.60 22.09
N LEU A 106 -6.05 19.85 22.03
CA LEU A 106 -7.00 20.29 21.02
C LEU A 106 -6.44 20.11 19.58
N LEU A 107 -5.15 20.41 19.38
CA LEU A 107 -4.49 20.23 18.09
C LEU A 107 -4.42 18.76 17.65
N GLY A 108 -4.05 17.86 18.56
CA GLY A 108 -3.92 16.43 18.26
C GLY A 108 -5.27 15.78 17.96
N ILE A 109 -6.31 16.12 18.72
CA ILE A 109 -7.67 15.60 18.49
C ILE A 109 -8.25 16.10 17.16
N ILE A 110 -8.16 17.41 16.88
CA ILE A 110 -8.62 17.98 15.61
C ILE A 110 -7.83 17.39 14.44
N GLY A 111 -6.50 17.31 14.57
CA GLY A 111 -5.63 16.71 13.56
C GLY A 111 -6.02 15.26 13.25
N SER A 112 -6.36 14.49 14.28
CA SER A 112 -6.73 13.08 14.11
C SER A 112 -8.06 12.90 13.39
N LEU A 113 -9.05 13.74 13.71
CA LEU A 113 -10.34 13.74 13.02
C LEU A 113 -10.18 14.18 11.56
N VAL A 114 -9.39 15.23 11.31
CA VAL A 114 -9.04 15.70 9.97
C VAL A 114 -8.34 14.59 9.17
N LEU A 115 -7.35 13.93 9.76
CA LEU A 115 -6.58 12.87 9.12
C LEU A 115 -7.45 11.63 8.81
N CYS A 116 -8.34 11.23 9.72
CA CYS A 116 -9.29 10.14 9.46
C CYS A 116 -10.21 10.44 8.26
N LEU A 117 -10.72 11.68 8.16
CA LEU A 117 -11.54 12.10 7.02
C LEU A 117 -10.73 12.17 5.73
N ALA A 118 -9.55 12.79 5.77
CA ALA A 118 -8.65 12.91 4.62
C ALA A 118 -8.25 11.54 4.06
N HIS A 119 -7.82 10.64 4.95
CA HIS A 119 -7.46 9.28 4.61
C HIS A 119 -8.65 8.49 4.05
N GLY A 120 -9.86 8.76 4.56
CA GLY A 120 -11.11 8.21 4.06
C GLY A 120 -11.44 8.57 2.61
N PHE A 121 -10.86 9.63 2.04
CA PHE A 121 -10.98 9.93 0.61
C PHE A 121 -9.84 9.34 -0.22
N VAL A 122 -8.60 9.40 0.29
CA VAL A 122 -7.40 8.99 -0.46
C VAL A 122 -7.24 7.47 -0.52
N SER A 123 -7.44 6.75 0.59
CA SER A 123 -7.24 5.30 0.64
C SER A 123 -8.20 4.54 -0.27
N PRO A 124 -9.52 4.81 -0.27
CA PRO A 124 -10.44 4.17 -1.22
C PRO A 124 -10.07 4.42 -2.68
N ALA A 125 -9.59 5.62 -3.03
CA ALA A 125 -9.14 5.91 -4.39
C ALA A 125 -7.93 5.06 -4.80
N LEU A 126 -6.94 4.90 -3.92
CA LEU A 126 -5.79 4.02 -4.15
C LEU A 126 -6.20 2.54 -4.26
N PHE A 127 -7.15 2.09 -3.43
CA PHE A 127 -7.71 0.74 -3.54
C PHE A 127 -8.48 0.52 -4.84
N ILE A 128 -9.23 1.52 -5.32
CA ILE A 128 -9.94 1.46 -6.61
C ILE A 128 -8.93 1.39 -7.75
N LEU A 129 -7.89 2.24 -7.76
CA LEU A 129 -6.87 2.23 -8.81
C LEU A 129 -6.12 0.90 -8.86
N MET A 130 -5.48 0.51 -7.76
CA MET A 130 -4.56 -0.63 -7.75
C MET A 130 -5.26 -1.98 -7.57
N GLY A 131 -6.27 -2.00 -6.71
CA GLY A 131 -6.98 -3.21 -6.34
C GLY A 131 -8.22 -3.49 -7.17
N GLY A 132 -8.78 -2.46 -7.80
CA GLY A 132 -9.92 -2.51 -8.71
C GLY A 132 -9.47 -2.52 -10.16
N VAL A 133 -9.05 -1.36 -10.70
CA VAL A 133 -8.75 -1.17 -12.12
C VAL A 133 -7.63 -2.10 -12.59
N LEU A 134 -6.45 -2.10 -11.95
CA LEU A 134 -5.35 -2.98 -12.38
C LEU A 134 -5.72 -4.47 -12.28
N TYR A 135 -6.46 -4.85 -11.23
CA TYR A 135 -6.91 -6.22 -11.06
C TYR A 135 -7.98 -6.63 -12.08
N ASP A 136 -8.87 -5.72 -12.48
CA ASP A 136 -9.90 -5.99 -13.49
C ASP A 136 -9.29 -6.14 -14.89
N ARG A 137 -8.19 -5.42 -15.19
CA ARG A 137 -7.51 -5.47 -16.49
C ARG A 137 -6.55 -6.65 -16.63
N TYR A 138 -5.77 -6.93 -15.58
CA TYR A 138 -4.66 -7.88 -15.64
C TYR A 138 -4.84 -9.10 -14.73
N HIS A 139 -5.76 -9.01 -13.76
CA HIS A 139 -6.02 -10.04 -12.76
C HIS A 139 -4.79 -10.54 -12.00
N ASN A 140 -3.77 -9.69 -11.93
CA ASN A 140 -2.52 -9.90 -11.23
C ASN A 140 -2.35 -8.80 -10.17
N ARG A 141 -1.80 -9.15 -9.01
CA ARG A 141 -1.59 -8.19 -7.91
C ARG A 141 -0.12 -7.98 -7.54
N VAL A 142 0.77 -8.78 -8.12
CA VAL A 142 2.20 -8.74 -7.84
C VAL A 142 2.83 -7.51 -8.50
N LEU A 143 3.47 -6.66 -7.69
CA LEU A 143 4.11 -5.41 -8.12
C LEU A 143 5.16 -5.60 -9.23
N LEU A 144 5.87 -6.74 -9.24
CA LEU A 144 6.95 -7.02 -10.20
C LEU A 144 6.50 -7.01 -11.67
N TYR A 145 5.23 -7.32 -11.95
CA TYR A 145 4.71 -7.31 -13.31
C TYR A 145 4.40 -5.90 -13.83
N TYR A 146 4.27 -4.92 -12.95
CA TYR A 146 3.83 -3.59 -13.31
C TYR A 146 5.02 -2.63 -13.48
N GLN A 147 5.11 -2.03 -14.66
CA GLN A 147 6.05 -0.98 -14.99
C GLN A 147 5.59 -0.22 -16.23
N GLY A 148 5.84 1.10 -16.28
CA GLY A 148 5.59 1.93 -17.46
C GLY A 148 4.10 2.13 -17.80
N LEU A 149 3.21 2.12 -16.81
CA LEU A 149 1.75 2.27 -17.01
C LEU A 149 1.37 3.58 -17.71
N THR A 150 2.20 4.62 -17.60
CA THR A 150 1.99 5.92 -18.27
C THR A 150 1.90 5.83 -19.78
N GLN A 151 2.51 4.82 -20.41
CA GLN A 151 2.59 4.71 -21.87
C GLN A 151 1.26 4.27 -22.51
N PHE A 152 0.43 3.53 -21.78
CA PHE A 152 -0.83 2.97 -22.31
C PHE A 152 -2.05 3.32 -21.46
N MET A 153 -1.88 3.76 -20.21
CA MET A 153 -2.96 4.26 -19.33
C MET A 153 -2.59 5.62 -18.71
N PRO A 154 -2.50 6.70 -19.52
CA PRO A 154 -2.09 8.02 -19.04
C PRO A 154 -3.05 8.64 -18.01
N LEU A 155 -4.37 8.49 -18.17
CA LEU A 155 -5.35 9.04 -17.21
C LEU A 155 -5.26 8.31 -15.87
N PHE A 156 -5.14 6.98 -15.91
CA PHE A 156 -4.86 6.19 -14.71
C PHE A 156 -3.59 6.68 -14.00
N ALA A 157 -2.50 6.91 -14.74
CA ALA A 157 -1.24 7.36 -14.17
C ALA A 157 -1.37 8.74 -13.51
N VAL A 158 -2.12 9.68 -14.09
CA VAL A 158 -2.39 11.00 -13.50
C VAL A 158 -3.10 10.86 -12.14
N TYR A 159 -4.17 10.07 -12.07
CA TYR A 159 -4.88 9.85 -10.80
C TYR A 159 -4.01 9.12 -9.77
N LEU A 160 -3.25 8.11 -10.20
CA LEU A 160 -2.34 7.37 -9.34
C LEU A 160 -1.29 8.28 -8.72
N VAL A 161 -0.67 9.15 -9.53
CA VAL A 161 0.28 10.15 -9.03
C VAL A 161 -0.43 11.10 -8.07
N PHE A 162 -1.55 11.70 -8.46
CA PHE A 162 -2.28 12.63 -7.62
C PHE A 162 -2.64 12.06 -6.24
N PHE A 163 -3.27 10.87 -6.19
CA PHE A 163 -3.67 10.26 -4.93
C PHE A 163 -2.48 9.78 -4.11
N SER A 164 -1.39 9.35 -4.76
CA SER A 164 -0.20 8.94 -4.03
C SER A 164 0.53 10.13 -3.42
N PHE A 165 0.63 11.25 -4.12
CA PHE A 165 1.13 12.51 -3.54
C PHE A 165 0.22 12.99 -2.40
N SER A 166 -1.10 12.84 -2.54
CA SER A 166 -2.03 13.14 -1.45
C SER A 166 -1.83 12.20 -0.26
N ASN A 167 -1.52 10.94 -0.51
CA ASN A 167 -1.25 9.97 0.55
C ASN A 167 0.05 10.28 1.29
N THR A 168 1.11 10.72 0.61
CA THR A 168 2.39 11.09 1.24
C THR A 168 2.37 12.39 2.06
N GLY A 169 1.21 13.02 2.25
CA GLY A 169 1.11 14.27 3.00
C GLY A 169 1.78 15.43 2.29
N THR A 170 1.56 15.58 0.97
CA THR A 170 2.10 16.74 0.24
C THR A 170 1.38 18.03 0.63
N PRO A 171 2.08 19.19 0.65
CA PRO A 171 1.45 20.47 0.94
C PRO A 171 0.30 20.72 -0.05
N LEU A 172 -0.76 21.40 0.41
CA LEU A 172 -2.05 21.61 -0.28
C LEU A 172 -2.99 20.40 -0.32
N THR A 173 -2.65 19.29 0.35
CA THR A 173 -3.55 18.14 0.49
C THR A 173 -4.11 18.05 1.90
N TYR A 174 -5.35 17.57 2.03
CA TYR A 174 -6.01 17.51 3.34
C TYR A 174 -5.32 16.54 4.32
N ASN A 175 -4.66 15.49 3.80
CA ASN A 175 -3.86 14.54 4.58
C ASN A 175 -2.70 15.24 5.31
N PHE A 176 -2.00 16.14 4.62
CA PHE A 176 -0.90 16.91 5.21
C PHE A 176 -1.34 17.72 6.42
N ILE A 177 -2.50 18.38 6.32
CA ILE A 177 -3.04 19.21 7.41
C ILE A 177 -3.32 18.34 8.64
N GLY A 178 -3.93 17.18 8.46
CA GLY A 178 -4.21 16.23 9.54
C GLY A 178 -2.93 15.70 10.20
N GLU A 179 -1.98 15.20 9.41
CA GLU A 179 -0.70 14.67 9.92
C GLU A 179 0.10 15.74 10.65
N PHE A 180 0.18 16.94 10.08
CA PHE A 180 0.89 18.06 10.69
C PHE A 180 0.29 18.46 12.04
N LEU A 181 -1.04 18.53 12.15
CA LEU A 181 -1.73 18.83 13.41
C LEU A 181 -1.52 17.71 14.45
N CYS A 182 -1.55 16.44 14.04
CA CYS A 182 -1.25 15.31 14.94
C CYS A 182 0.19 15.37 15.46
N ILE A 183 1.16 15.59 14.58
CA ILE A 183 2.58 15.64 14.94
C ILE A 183 2.86 16.85 15.84
N THR A 184 2.30 18.03 15.54
CA THR A 184 2.46 19.21 16.40
C THR A 184 1.82 18.99 17.78
N GLY A 185 0.62 18.39 17.83
CA GLY A 185 0.00 17.97 19.08
C GLY A 185 0.88 16.98 19.87
N ALA A 186 1.47 16.01 19.20
CA ALA A 186 2.39 15.05 19.81
C ALA A 186 3.66 15.71 20.36
N ILE A 187 4.28 16.61 19.59
CA ILE A 187 5.52 17.31 20.00
C ILE A 187 5.28 18.15 21.26
N ILE A 188 4.13 18.85 21.34
CA ILE A 188 3.77 19.66 22.50
C ILE A 188 3.67 18.79 23.77
N LYS A 189 3.16 17.57 23.64
CA LYS A 189 3.02 16.64 24.78
C LYS A 189 4.32 15.92 25.11
N HIS A 190 4.96 15.31 24.12
CA HIS A 190 6.20 14.56 24.24
C HIS A 190 7.07 14.72 22.97
N PRO A 191 8.12 15.55 23.00
CA PRO A 191 8.88 15.92 21.80
C PRO A 191 9.61 14.73 21.17
N ILE A 192 10.13 13.78 21.98
CA ILE A 192 10.84 12.60 21.48
C ILE A 192 9.91 11.73 20.62
N ILE A 193 8.69 11.49 21.11
CA ILE A 193 7.68 10.72 20.40
C ILE A 193 7.26 11.45 19.12
N GLY A 194 7.07 12.78 19.19
CA GLY A 194 6.73 13.60 18.04
C GLY A 194 7.81 13.62 16.94
N VAL A 195 9.10 13.58 17.30
CA VAL A 195 10.19 13.47 16.31
C VAL A 195 10.20 12.08 15.68
N LEU A 196 9.99 11.02 16.46
CA LEU A 196 9.88 9.65 15.92
C LEU A 196 8.71 9.52 14.96
N THR A 197 7.54 10.11 15.25
CA THR A 197 6.40 10.09 14.32
C THR A 197 6.66 10.91 13.06
N ALA A 198 7.30 12.07 13.17
CA ALA A 198 7.69 12.83 11.98
C ALA A 198 8.63 12.01 11.08
N SER A 199 9.57 11.27 11.67
CA SER A 199 10.48 10.40 10.92
C SER A 199 9.77 9.21 10.26
N SER A 200 8.75 8.64 10.89
CA SER A 200 7.97 7.53 10.32
C SER A 200 7.13 7.98 9.14
N VAL A 201 6.54 9.19 9.20
CA VAL A 201 5.81 9.79 8.07
C VAL A 201 6.75 10.05 6.89
N LEU A 202 7.98 10.51 7.14
CA LEU A 202 8.98 10.70 6.09
C LEU A 202 9.36 9.38 5.41
N LEU A 203 9.60 8.31 6.18
CA LEU A 203 9.82 6.97 5.63
C LEU A 203 8.59 6.49 4.84
N SER A 204 7.39 6.86 5.28
CA SER A 204 6.15 6.52 4.60
C SER A 204 6.08 7.14 3.20
N ALA A 205 6.44 8.43 3.11
CA ALA A 205 6.53 9.15 1.85
C ALA A 205 7.55 8.50 0.89
N CYS A 206 8.73 8.10 1.40
CA CYS A 206 9.76 7.47 0.58
C CYS A 206 9.30 6.17 -0.09
N TYR A 207 8.63 5.26 0.64
CA TYR A 207 8.16 4.01 0.01
C TYR A 207 7.04 4.27 -1.00
N GLN A 208 6.12 5.20 -0.73
CA GLN A 208 5.01 5.50 -1.63
C GLN A 208 5.52 6.15 -2.93
N MET A 209 6.51 7.05 -2.84
CA MET A 209 7.18 7.61 -4.02
C MET A 209 7.92 6.54 -4.82
N LYS A 210 8.58 5.57 -4.16
CA LYS A 210 9.21 4.44 -4.84
C LYS A 210 8.19 3.57 -5.57
N LEU A 211 7.05 3.28 -4.92
CA LEU A 211 5.96 2.49 -5.50
C LEU A 211 5.37 3.17 -6.74
N THR A 212 5.01 4.44 -6.62
CA THR A 212 4.45 5.21 -7.73
C THR A 212 5.40 5.27 -8.92
N ASN A 213 6.66 5.62 -8.67
CA ASN A 213 7.67 5.71 -9.72
C ASN A 213 7.88 4.35 -10.42
N LYS A 214 7.86 3.23 -9.68
CA LYS A 214 7.95 1.89 -10.28
C LYS A 214 6.77 1.59 -11.19
N LEU A 215 5.56 2.00 -10.81
CA LEU A 215 4.33 1.76 -11.57
C LEU A 215 4.22 2.65 -12.81
N THR A 216 4.50 3.95 -12.66
CA THR A 216 4.29 4.94 -13.72
C THR A 216 5.46 5.05 -14.67
N SER A 217 6.69 5.04 -14.15
CA SER A 217 7.90 5.30 -14.92
C SER A 217 8.54 4.03 -15.48
N GLY A 218 9.45 4.22 -16.42
CA GLY A 218 10.27 3.16 -17.02
C GLY A 218 9.71 2.61 -18.33
N THR A 219 10.33 1.54 -18.80
CA THR A 219 9.96 0.86 -20.04
C THR A 219 8.74 -0.03 -19.85
N PHE A 220 7.96 -0.19 -20.91
CA PHE A 220 6.85 -1.12 -20.98
C PHE A 220 7.21 -2.51 -20.42
N SER A 221 6.40 -3.00 -19.49
CA SER A 221 6.53 -4.35 -18.97
C SER A 221 6.16 -5.37 -20.05
N LYS A 222 7.09 -6.29 -20.36
CA LYS A 222 6.85 -7.38 -21.33
C LYS A 222 5.76 -8.36 -20.91
N TYR A 223 5.33 -8.30 -19.65
CA TYR A 223 4.35 -9.20 -19.06
C TYR A 223 2.92 -8.65 -19.12
N LEU A 224 2.76 -7.38 -19.50
CA LEU A 224 1.45 -6.74 -19.62
C LEU A 224 1.04 -6.68 -21.09
N HIS A 225 -0.25 -6.88 -21.34
CA HIS A 225 -0.86 -6.61 -22.64
C HIS A 225 -1.42 -5.19 -22.66
N ILE A 226 -1.44 -4.55 -23.84
CA ILE A 226 -2.02 -3.21 -23.95
C ILE A 226 -3.53 -3.30 -23.74
N THR A 227 -4.05 -2.55 -22.77
CA THR A 227 -5.49 -2.46 -22.47
C THR A 227 -5.99 -1.04 -22.68
N HIS A 228 -7.32 -0.87 -22.60
CA HIS A 228 -7.90 0.45 -22.48
C HIS A 228 -7.55 1.09 -21.12
N ASP A 229 -7.56 2.41 -21.08
CA ASP A 229 -7.35 3.22 -19.88
C ASP A 229 -8.60 3.19 -18.96
N LEU A 230 -8.87 4.26 -18.22
CA LEU A 230 -10.04 4.37 -17.35
C LEU A 230 -11.36 4.44 -18.14
N LEU A 231 -12.34 3.68 -17.69
CA LEU A 231 -13.74 3.82 -18.11
C LEU A 231 -14.34 5.10 -17.53
N TYR A 232 -15.36 5.67 -18.18
CA TYR A 232 -16.08 6.85 -17.68
C TYR A 232 -16.56 6.71 -16.24
N ARG A 233 -17.05 5.53 -15.85
CA ARG A 233 -17.46 5.22 -14.48
C ARG A 233 -16.30 5.30 -13.49
N GLU A 234 -15.15 4.73 -13.84
CA GLU A 234 -13.95 4.72 -12.99
C GLU A 234 -13.40 6.13 -12.83
N HIS A 235 -13.35 6.89 -13.93
CA HIS A 235 -12.95 8.29 -13.93
C HIS A 235 -13.85 9.14 -13.02
N PHE A 236 -15.18 8.98 -13.12
CA PHE A 236 -16.12 9.77 -12.32
C PHE A 236 -15.97 9.50 -10.83
N ILE A 237 -15.82 8.23 -10.42
CA ILE A 237 -15.60 7.88 -9.01
C ILE A 237 -14.30 8.48 -8.49
N LEU A 238 -13.21 8.37 -9.25
CA LEU A 238 -11.91 8.92 -8.87
C LEU A 238 -11.94 10.45 -8.81
N PHE A 239 -12.62 11.10 -9.75
CA PHE A 239 -12.79 12.55 -9.77
C PHE A 239 -13.54 13.05 -8.51
N PHE A 240 -14.63 12.37 -8.14
CA PHE A 240 -15.39 12.71 -6.93
C PHE A 240 -14.61 12.48 -5.63
N LEU A 241 -13.64 11.57 -5.61
CA LEU A 241 -12.71 11.40 -4.49
C LEU A 241 -11.58 12.43 -4.51
N ALA A 242 -11.14 12.87 -5.69
CA ALA A 242 -10.04 13.82 -5.84
C ALA A 242 -10.46 15.27 -5.53
N LEU A 243 -11.70 15.63 -5.83
CA LEU A 243 -12.23 16.97 -5.59
C LEU A 243 -12.17 17.36 -4.09
N PRO A 244 -12.71 16.58 -3.14
CA PRO A 244 -12.65 16.94 -1.72
C PRO A 244 -11.23 16.92 -1.16
N THR A 245 -10.33 16.05 -1.62
CA THR A 245 -8.95 16.00 -1.11
C THR A 245 -8.18 17.28 -1.41
N LEU A 246 -8.44 17.88 -2.58
CA LEU A 246 -7.83 19.15 -3.01
C LEU A 246 -8.56 20.35 -2.40
N VAL A 247 -9.89 20.40 -2.48
CA VAL A 247 -10.68 21.55 -1.97
C VAL A 247 -10.47 21.73 -0.47
N LEU A 248 -10.52 20.66 0.32
CA LEU A 248 -10.29 20.72 1.77
C LEU A 248 -8.81 20.93 2.11
N GLY A 249 -7.90 20.54 1.22
CA GLY A 249 -6.48 20.83 1.35
C GLY A 249 -6.14 22.32 1.17
N ILE A 250 -6.84 23.01 0.28
CA ILE A 250 -6.66 24.46 0.05
C ILE A 250 -7.47 25.29 1.06
N VAL A 251 -8.72 24.90 1.31
CA VAL A 251 -9.63 25.61 2.22
C VAL A 251 -10.11 24.68 3.34
N PRO A 252 -9.25 24.42 4.35
CA PRO A 252 -9.60 23.51 5.45
C PRO A 252 -10.68 24.06 6.38
N ASN A 253 -10.85 25.40 6.41
CA ASN A 253 -11.68 26.12 7.37
C ASN A 253 -13.15 25.67 7.39
N PHE A 254 -13.68 25.14 6.29
CA PHE A 254 -15.07 24.68 6.23
C PHE A 254 -15.37 23.55 7.20
N ILE A 255 -14.52 22.51 7.22
CA ILE A 255 -14.73 21.33 8.07
C ILE A 255 -14.00 21.51 9.41
N SER A 256 -12.80 22.11 9.40
CA SER A 256 -12.00 22.25 10.62
C SER A 256 -12.68 23.09 11.69
N ASN A 257 -13.47 24.12 11.32
CA ASN A 257 -14.22 24.93 12.30
C ASN A 257 -15.31 24.13 13.02
N ILE A 258 -16.00 23.25 12.30
CA ILE A 258 -17.04 22.38 12.89
C ILE A 258 -16.38 21.38 13.85
N LEU A 259 -15.26 20.79 13.44
CA LEU A 259 -14.48 19.87 14.27
C LEU A 259 -13.85 20.56 15.48
N TYR A 260 -13.47 21.83 15.36
CA TYR A 260 -12.91 22.61 16.47
C TYR A 260 -13.93 22.76 17.60
N LEU A 261 -15.17 23.14 17.28
CA LEU A 261 -16.23 23.33 18.27
C LEU A 261 -16.52 22.04 19.05
N SER A 262 -16.65 20.90 18.35
CA SER A 262 -16.91 19.61 18.99
C SER A 262 -15.72 19.09 19.80
N SER A 263 -14.50 19.24 19.28
CA SER A 263 -13.29 18.81 19.99
C SER A 263 -13.04 19.62 21.25
N ASN A 264 -13.30 20.93 21.21
CA ASN A 264 -13.18 21.81 22.36
C ASN A 264 -14.18 21.43 23.46
N ALA A 265 -15.45 21.20 23.08
CA ALA A 265 -16.47 20.73 24.02
C ALA A 265 -16.09 19.38 24.67
N LEU A 266 -15.52 18.45 23.89
CA LEU A 266 -15.08 17.15 24.38
C LEU A 266 -13.99 17.28 25.46
N ILE A 267 -12.96 18.10 25.23
CA ILE A 267 -11.89 18.32 26.21
C ILE A 267 -12.46 18.90 27.51
N TYR A 268 -13.34 19.91 27.42
CA TYR A 268 -13.94 20.51 28.62
C TYR A 268 -14.83 19.54 29.39
N SER A 269 -15.53 18.63 28.71
CA SER A 269 -16.36 17.61 29.38
C SER A 269 -15.58 16.50 30.09
N VAL A 270 -14.31 16.28 29.73
CA VAL A 270 -13.45 15.25 30.33
C VAL A 270 -12.61 15.81 31.48
N VAL A 271 -12.38 17.13 31.51
CA VAL A 271 -11.57 17.82 32.52
C VAL A 271 -12.41 18.29 33.73
N ILE A 272 -13.75 18.28 33.61
CA ILE A 272 -14.70 18.52 34.72
C ILE A 272 -15.22 17.17 35.22
#